data_AF-A0A8T5RGB2-F1
#
_entry.id   AF-A0A8T5RGB2-F1
#
_cell.length_a   1.000
_cell.length_b   1.000
_cell.length_c   1.000
_cell.angle_alpha   90.00
_cell.angle_beta   90.00
_cell.angle_gamma   90.00
#
_symmetry.space_group_name_H-M   'P 1'
#
loop_
_entity.id
_entity.type
_entity.pdbx_description
1 polymer ?
#
loop_
_entity_poly.entity_id
_entity_poly.type
_entity_poly.pdbx_seq_one_letter_code
_entity_poly.pdbx_strand_id
1 'polypeptide(L)'
;MTKEKIKICVLEKKRGNFSIQEKFAKNENIIDTTNQEVEHHLSALNEAGYDVKILKWNDNIIYDLKSLDIDIVFNVSSIVETAILEELEIP
;
A
#
# COMPACT_ATOMS: atom_id res chain seq x y z
N MET A 1 -8.51 27.06 -13.36
CA MET A 1 -8.57 26.27 -12.12
C MET A 1 -8.03 24.89 -12.41
N THR A 2 -6.80 24.60 -11.99
CA THR A 2 -6.31 23.21 -11.96
C THR A 2 -7.15 22.48 -10.94
N LYS A 3 -7.83 21.41 -11.36
CA LYS A 3 -8.58 20.52 -10.46
C LYS A 3 -7.56 19.94 -9.48
N GLU A 4 -7.76 20.07 -8.17
CA GLU A 4 -6.88 19.43 -7.19
C GLU A 4 -6.83 17.93 -7.48
N LYS A 5 -5.62 17.39 -7.54
CA LYS A 5 -5.39 15.96 -7.77
C LYS A 5 -5.61 15.25 -6.44
N ILE A 6 -6.37 14.16 -6.47
CA ILE A 6 -6.49 13.26 -5.31
C ILE A 6 -5.10 12.70 -5.00
N LYS A 7 -4.72 12.76 -3.72
CA LYS A 7 -3.45 12.28 -3.19
C LYS A 7 -3.64 10.87 -2.64
N ILE A 8 -3.02 9.91 -3.30
CA ILE A 8 -3.16 8.49 -3.01
C ILE A 8 -1.85 7.98 -2.41
N CYS A 9 -1.95 7.32 -1.25
CA CYS A 9 -0.84 6.58 -0.69
C CYS A 9 -0.95 5.09 -1.07
N VAL A 10 0.02 4.54 -1.79
CA VAL A 10 0.11 3.08 -2.02
C VAL A 10 0.90 2.47 -0.87
N LEU A 11 0.25 1.59 -0.12
CA LEU A 11 0.87 0.89 1.00
C LEU A 11 1.74 -0.25 0.48
N GLU A 12 3.04 -0.19 0.72
CA GLU A 12 3.99 -1.27 0.44
C GLU A 12 4.15 -2.11 1.70
N LYS A 13 3.58 -3.32 1.68
CA LYS A 13 3.77 -4.29 2.74
C LYS A 13 4.30 -5.59 2.16
N LYS A 14 5.34 -6.14 2.80
CA LYS A 14 5.78 -7.50 2.49
C LYS A 14 4.62 -8.45 2.80
N ARG A 15 4.08 -9.11 1.78
CA ARG A 15 2.86 -9.94 1.89
C ARG A 15 3.00 -10.92 3.07
N GLY A 16 2.14 -10.75 4.08
CA GLY A 16 1.97 -11.72 5.17
C GLY A 16 1.48 -13.09 4.69
N ASN A 17 1.05 -13.19 3.43
CA ASN A 17 0.75 -14.47 2.77
C ASN A 17 1.98 -15.32 2.46
N PHE A 18 3.20 -14.88 2.79
CA PHE A 18 4.40 -15.72 2.72
C PHE A 18 4.19 -17.05 3.45
N SER A 19 3.52 -17.07 4.61
CA SER A 19 3.32 -18.29 5.40
C SER A 19 2.35 -19.29 4.76
N ILE A 20 1.40 -18.82 3.96
CA ILE A 20 0.48 -19.67 3.17
C ILE A 20 1.20 -20.12 1.89
N GLN A 21 1.91 -19.21 1.22
CA GLN A 21 2.69 -19.54 0.03
C GLN A 21 3.81 -20.54 0.32
N GLU A 22 4.52 -20.45 1.45
CA GLU A 22 5.50 -21.46 1.90
C GLU A 22 4.86 -22.82 2.21
N LYS A 23 3.65 -22.85 2.77
CA LYS A 23 2.94 -24.11 3.06
C LYS A 23 2.46 -24.83 1.79
N PHE A 24 2.13 -24.07 0.73
CA PHE A 24 1.64 -24.63 -0.53
C PHE A 24 2.75 -24.81 -1.59
N ALA A 25 3.80 -23.99 -1.57
CA ALA A 25 4.96 -24.07 -2.46
C ALA A 25 6.07 -24.93 -1.85
N LYS A 26 5.88 -26.25 -1.81
CA LYS A 26 7.01 -27.17 -1.59
C LYS A 26 7.99 -27.04 -2.77
N ASN A 27 9.10 -26.33 -2.55
CA ASN A 27 10.28 -26.24 -3.45
C ASN A 27 10.13 -25.47 -4.77
N GLU A 28 9.38 -24.36 -4.81
CA GLU A 28 9.57 -23.38 -5.89
C GLU A 28 9.95 -22.02 -5.30
N ASN A 29 11.01 -21.43 -5.85
CA ASN A 29 11.54 -20.12 -5.46
C ASN A 29 10.38 -19.12 -5.33
N ILE A 30 10.05 -18.71 -4.10
CA ILE A 30 9.09 -17.63 -3.87
C ILE A 30 9.76 -16.35 -4.37
N ILE A 31 9.46 -15.98 -5.62
CA ILE A 31 9.90 -14.72 -6.20
C ILE A 31 9.12 -13.62 -5.47
N ASP A 32 9.84 -12.73 -4.79
CA ASP A 32 9.24 -11.58 -4.12
C ASP A 32 8.74 -10.60 -5.20
N THR A 33 7.48 -10.77 -5.65
CA THR A 33 6.83 -9.90 -6.64
C THR A 33 6.24 -8.63 -6.03
N THR A 34 6.45 -8.38 -4.73
CA THR A 34 5.89 -7.23 -4.02
C THR A 34 6.28 -5.91 -4.69
N ASN A 35 7.53 -5.80 -5.14
CA ASN A 35 8.02 -4.61 -5.85
C ASN A 35 7.30 -4.41 -7.20
N GLN A 36 7.08 -5.49 -7.95
CA GLN A 36 6.43 -5.41 -9.27
C GLN A 36 4.95 -5.01 -9.16
N GLU A 37 4.24 -5.45 -8.12
CA GLU A 37 2.85 -5.05 -7.90
C GLU A 37 2.72 -3.60 -7.45
N VAL A 38 3.59 -3.15 -6.55
CA VAL A 38 3.62 -1.74 -6.11
C VAL A 38 3.98 -0.81 -7.27
N GLU A 39 4.96 -1.18 -8.10
CA GLU A 39 5.30 -0.42 -9.32
C GLU A 39 4.14 -0.38 -10.32
N HIS A 40 3.42 -1.49 -10.50
CA HIS A 40 2.26 -1.53 -11.39
C HIS A 40 1.13 -0.61 -10.89
N HIS A 41 0.83 -0.61 -9.59
CA HIS A 41 -0.14 0.30 -9.00
C HIS A 41 0.31 1.76 -9.10
N LEU A 42 1.59 2.03 -8.83
CA LEU A 42 2.16 3.37 -8.97
C LEU A 42 2.02 3.88 -10.41
N SER A 43 2.36 3.08 -11.42
CA SER A 43 2.24 3.46 -12.83
C SER A 43 0.79 3.77 -13.18
N ALA A 44 -0.13 2.84 -12.91
CA ALA A 44 -1.53 2.99 -13.27
C ALA A 44 -2.19 4.23 -12.64
N LEU A 45 -1.88 4.52 -11.37
CA LEU A 45 -2.43 5.69 -10.67
C LEU A 45 -1.80 7.01 -11.15
N ASN A 46 -0.50 7.02 -11.46
CA ASN A 46 0.15 8.19 -12.06
C ASN A 46 -0.36 8.47 -13.49
N GLU A 47 -0.54 7.42 -14.30
CA GLU A 47 -1.12 7.52 -15.65
C GLU A 47 -2.57 8.03 -15.62
N ALA A 48 -3.34 7.67 -14.59
CA ALA A 48 -4.67 8.23 -14.33
C ALA A 48 -4.64 9.70 -13.85
N GLY A 49 -3.45 10.25 -13.57
CA GLY A 49 -3.23 11.66 -13.27
C GLY A 49 -3.30 12.03 -11.78
N TYR A 50 -3.33 11.04 -10.87
CA TYR A 50 -3.32 11.26 -9.42
C TYR A 50 -1.95 11.69 -8.90
N ASP A 51 -1.90 12.21 -7.67
CA ASP A 51 -0.64 12.41 -6.92
C ASP A 51 -0.42 11.16 -6.06
N VAL A 52 0.65 10.40 -6.31
CA VAL A 52 0.82 9.08 -5.73
C VAL A 52 2.12 9.01 -4.92
N LYS A 53 2.02 8.57 -3.67
CA LYS A 53 3.17 8.33 -2.78
C LYS A 53 3.18 6.87 -2.35
N ILE A 54 4.37 6.29 -2.22
CA ILE A 54 4.51 4.95 -1.64
C ILE A 54 4.89 5.09 -0.17
N LEU A 55 4.22 4.34 0.69
CA LEU A 55 4.58 4.24 2.11
C LEU A 55 4.81 2.79 2.48
N LYS A 56 6.01 2.49 3.00
CA LYS A 56 6.36 1.16 3.46
C LYS A 56 5.83 0.89 4.85
N TRP A 57 5.15 -0.24 5.02
CA TRP A 57 4.66 -0.70 6.33
C TRP A 57 5.81 -0.88 7.32
N ASN A 58 5.70 -0.24 8.47
CA ASN A 58 6.72 -0.26 9.53
C ASN A 58 6.08 0.00 10.91
N ASP A 59 6.86 -0.05 11.98
CA ASP A 59 6.34 0.11 13.36
C ASP A 59 5.81 1.52 13.67
N ASN A 60 6.21 2.53 12.91
CA ASN A 60 5.78 3.93 13.04
C ASN A 60 4.65 4.30 12.06
N ILE A 61 3.99 3.32 11.45
CA ILE A 61 3.05 3.57 10.34
C ILE A 61 1.95 4.60 10.66
N ILE A 62 1.48 4.64 11.90
CA ILE A 62 0.45 5.59 12.36
C ILE A 62 0.98 7.03 12.27
N TYR A 63 2.22 7.26 12.70
CA TYR A 63 2.83 8.57 12.63
C TYR A 63 3.09 8.97 11.17
N ASP A 64 3.61 8.05 10.37
CA ASP A 64 3.93 8.29 8.96
C ASP A 64 2.67 8.69 8.18
N LEU A 65 1.56 7.95 8.36
CA LEU A 65 0.26 8.26 7.75
C LEU A 65 -0.27 9.64 8.17
N LYS A 66 -0.17 10.02 9.45
CA LYS A 66 -0.61 11.34 9.93
C LYS A 66 0.26 12.49 9.40
N SER A 67 1.54 12.22 9.16
CA SER A 67 2.48 13.23 8.65
C SER A 67 2.35 13.45 7.14
N LEU A 68 1.70 12.51 6.45
CA LEU A 68 1.47 12.57 5.03
C LEU A 68 0.19 13.35 4.72
N ASP A 69 0.33 14.30 3.81
CA ASP A 69 -0.79 14.97 3.16
C ASP A 69 -1.34 14.04 2.05
N ILE A 70 -2.34 13.24 2.42
CA ILE A 70 -2.99 12.19 1.60
C ILE A 70 -4.51 12.20 1.81
N ASP A 71 -5.25 11.79 0.78
CA ASP A 71 -6.72 11.72 0.81
C ASP A 71 -7.23 10.28 0.98
N ILE A 72 -6.46 9.28 0.55
CA ILE A 72 -6.85 7.86 0.56
C ILE A 72 -5.62 6.94 0.54
N VAL A 73 -5.74 5.76 1.15
CA VAL A 73 -4.73 4.69 1.09
C VAL A 73 -5.20 3.56 0.19
N PHE A 74 -4.32 3.13 -0.71
CA PHE A 74 -4.51 2.02 -1.63
C PHE A 74 -3.62 0.83 -1.24
N ASN A 75 -4.02 -0.39 -1.66
CA ASN A 75 -3.34 -1.65 -1.36
C ASN A 75 -3.42 -2.10 0.12
N VAL A 76 -4.57 -1.84 0.75
CA VAL A 76 -4.92 -2.33 2.10
C VAL A 76 -5.37 -3.79 2.00
N SER A 77 -4.68 -4.69 2.70
CA SER A 77 -4.79 -6.14 2.54
C SER A 77 -5.02 -6.91 3.84
N SER A 78 -5.12 -6.24 4.99
CA SER A 78 -5.41 -6.88 6.27
C SER A 78 -6.35 -6.07 7.17
N ILE A 79 -7.06 -6.78 8.05
CA ILE A 79 -7.97 -6.19 9.06
C ILE A 79 -7.23 -5.20 9.96
N VAL A 80 -5.97 -5.48 10.30
CA VAL A 80 -5.15 -4.59 11.13
C VAL A 80 -4.89 -3.26 10.41
N GLU A 81 -4.58 -3.32 9.11
CA GLU A 81 -4.40 -2.11 8.30
C GLU A 81 -5.70 -1.31 8.22
N THR A 82 -6.83 -1.96 7.92
CA THR A 82 -8.14 -1.30 7.84
C THR A 82 -8.51 -0.64 9.16
N ALA A 83 -8.36 -1.33 10.30
CA ALA A 83 -8.70 -0.79 11.61
C ALA A 83 -7.86 0.45 11.97
N ILE A 84 -6.58 0.47 11.57
CA ILE A 84 -5.73 1.66 11.77
C ILE A 84 -6.23 2.82 10.92
N LEU A 85 -6.59 2.59 9.65
CA LEU A 85 -7.07 3.64 8.75
C LEU A 85 -8.43 4.21 9.20
N GLU A 86 -9.34 3.35 9.66
CA GLU A 86 -10.63 3.77 10.25
C GLU A 86 -10.43 4.68 11.46
N GLU A 87 -9.53 4.33 12.38
CA GLU A 87 -9.21 5.16 13.55
C GLU A 87 -8.55 6.50 13.17
N LEU A 88 -7.87 6.54 12.02
CA LEU A 88 -7.27 7.76 11.48
C LEU A 88 -8.23 8.57 10.61
N GLU A 89 -9.45 8.08 10.40
CA GLU A 89 -10.44 8.66 9.47
C GLU A 89 -9.90 8.81 8.04
N ILE A 90 -8.99 7.91 7.65
CA ILE A 90 -8.40 7.85 6.31
C ILE A 90 -9.13 6.77 5.50
N PRO A 91 -9.71 7.11 4.33
CA PRO A 91 -10.30 6.15 3.41
C PRO A 91 -9.32 5.09 2.88
#